data_AF-A0A2J4YVQ8-F1
#
_entry.id   AF-A0A2J4YVQ8-F1
#
_cell.length_a   1.000
_cell.length_b   1.000
_cell.length_c   1.000
_cell.angle_alpha   90.00
_cell.angle_beta   90.00
_cell.angle_gamma   90.00
#
_symmetry.space_group_name_H-M   'P 1'
#
loop_
_entity.id
_entity.type
_entity.pdbx_description
1 polymer ?
#
loop_
_entity_poly.entity_id
_entity_poly.type
_entity_poly.pdbx_seq_one_letter_code
_entity_poly.pdbx_strand_id
1 'polypeptide(L)'
;PYIARPGNINAWDNEDFVKAVKATGKKQLIIAGVVTEVCVAFPALSAIEEGFEVFVVTDASGTFNPITRDAAWDRMSQAGVQLMSWFGVACELHRDWRNDIEGLGTLFSNHIPDYRNLMTSFNLLQQK
;
A
#
# COMPACT_ATOMS: atom_id res chain seq x y z
N PRO A 1 -13.32 8.20 5.63
CA PRO A 1 -13.96 9.49 5.23
C PRO A 1 -13.26 10.02 3.97
N TYR A 2 -13.93 10.89 3.20
CA TYR A 2 -13.30 11.59 2.08
C TYR A 2 -12.88 13.00 2.54
N ILE A 3 -11.61 13.37 2.31
CA ILE A 3 -11.05 14.68 2.69
C ILE A 3 -10.51 15.37 1.43
N ALA A 4 -11.28 16.32 0.88
CA ALA A 4 -10.81 17.19 -0.19
C ALA A 4 -10.00 18.35 0.40
N ARG A 5 -8.67 18.29 0.28
CA ARG A 5 -7.77 19.33 0.78
C ARG A 5 -7.83 20.56 -0.14
N PRO A 6 -8.10 21.77 0.38
CA PRO A 6 -8.25 22.97 -0.46
C PRO A 6 -6.92 23.55 -0.95
N GLY A 7 -5.78 23.14 -0.37
CA GLY A 7 -4.47 23.66 -0.78
C GLY A 7 -3.25 22.92 -0.22
N ASN A 8 -3.37 22.24 0.92
CA ASN A 8 -2.24 21.51 1.51
C ASN A 8 -1.73 20.41 0.58
N ILE A 9 -0.49 20.55 0.13
CA ILE A 9 0.18 19.55 -0.70
C ILE A 9 0.39 18.27 0.13
N ASN A 10 1.09 18.38 1.25
CA ASN A 10 1.22 17.29 2.21
C ASN A 10 -0.14 17.05 2.88
N ALA A 11 -0.64 15.80 2.81
CA ALA A 11 -1.88 15.44 3.47
C ALA A 11 -1.80 15.59 4.99
N TRP A 12 -0.61 15.44 5.56
CA TRP A 12 -0.38 15.55 7.00
C TRP A 12 -0.48 16.99 7.53
N ASP A 13 -0.41 18.01 6.66
CA ASP A 13 -0.61 19.41 7.05
C ASP A 13 -2.11 19.77 7.16
N ASN A 14 -3.01 18.85 6.80
CA ASN A 14 -4.45 19.05 6.91
C ASN A 14 -4.97 18.39 8.20
N GLU A 15 -5.48 19.20 9.13
CA GLU A 15 -5.95 18.73 10.44
C GLU A 15 -7.08 17.70 10.34
N ASP A 16 -8.01 17.85 9.37
CA ASP A 16 -9.09 16.89 9.16
C ASP A 16 -8.57 15.51 8.74
N PHE A 17 -7.54 15.49 7.89
CA PHE A 17 -6.87 14.26 7.48
C PHE A 17 -6.17 13.57 8.66
N VAL A 18 -5.33 14.30 9.41
CA VAL A 18 -4.61 13.73 10.57
C VAL A 18 -5.58 13.25 11.64
N LYS A 19 -6.64 14.01 11.92
CA LYS A 19 -7.70 13.61 12.85
C LYS A 19 -8.41 12.34 12.38
N ALA A 20 -8.72 12.24 11.09
CA ALA A 20 -9.33 11.04 10.53
C ALA A 20 -8.42 9.82 10.63
N VAL A 21 -7.11 9.97 10.37
CA VAL A 21 -6.12 8.90 10.53
C VAL A 21 -6.03 8.45 11.99
N LYS A 22 -5.84 9.39 12.93
CA LYS A 22 -5.76 9.08 14.37
C LYS A 22 -7.03 8.43 14.91
N ALA A 23 -8.20 8.84 14.42
CA ALA A 23 -9.50 8.26 14.80
C ALA A 23 -9.64 6.78 14.41
N THR A 24 -8.84 6.25 13.48
CA THR A 24 -8.84 4.82 13.16
C THR A 24 -8.26 3.96 14.30
N GLY A 25 -7.47 4.56 15.19
CA GLY A 25 -6.75 3.86 16.26
C GLY A 25 -5.69 2.87 15.76
N LYS A 26 -5.29 2.94 14.49
CA LYS A 26 -4.31 2.02 13.89
C LYS A 26 -2.90 2.60 13.99
N LYS A 27 -1.94 1.77 14.44
CA LYS A 27 -0.52 2.11 14.53
C LYS A 27 0.21 2.00 13.20
N GLN A 28 -0.21 1.04 12.37
CA GLN A 28 0.37 0.76 11.06
C GLN A 28 -0.42 1.48 9.97
N LEU A 29 0.29 2.21 9.11
CA LEU A 29 -0.28 2.94 7.98
C LEU A 29 0.25 2.34 6.67
N ILE A 30 -0.66 1.84 5.85
CA ILE A 30 -0.37 1.42 4.47
C ILE A 30 -0.70 2.60 3.55
N ILE A 31 0.31 3.14 2.87
CA ILE A 31 0.19 4.36 2.06
C ILE A 31 0.52 4.04 0.60
N ALA A 32 -0.34 4.52 -0.30
CA ALA A 32 -0.13 4.52 -1.74
C ALA A 32 -0.74 5.79 -2.36
N GLY A 33 -0.22 6.25 -3.50
CA GLY A 33 -0.76 7.45 -4.14
C GLY A 33 0.12 8.03 -5.26
N VAL A 34 -0.24 9.24 -5.70
CA VAL A 34 0.43 9.95 -6.80
C VAL A 34 0.57 11.44 -6.45
N VAL A 35 1.73 12.08 -6.63
CA VAL A 35 3.02 11.48 -7.04
C VAL A 35 3.82 10.94 -5.85
N THR A 36 4.64 9.91 -6.09
CA THR A 36 5.41 9.18 -5.05
C THR A 36 6.26 10.09 -4.17
N GLU A 37 7.01 11.03 -4.75
CA GLU A 37 7.97 11.88 -4.03
C GLU A 37 7.33 13.04 -3.27
N VAL A 38 6.03 13.28 -3.46
CA VAL A 38 5.28 14.39 -2.84
C VAL A 38 4.11 13.86 -2.00
N CYS A 39 3.03 13.42 -2.66
CA CYS A 39 1.78 13.05 -2.01
C CYS A 39 1.86 11.76 -1.20
N VAL A 40 2.87 10.92 -1.45
CA VAL A 40 3.15 9.70 -0.67
C VAL A 40 4.27 9.97 0.33
N ALA A 41 5.43 10.45 -0.13
CA ALA A 41 6.59 10.63 0.72
C ALA A 41 6.37 11.66 1.84
N PHE A 42 5.71 12.80 1.57
CA PHE A 42 5.56 13.83 2.60
C PHE A 42 4.71 13.34 3.79
N PRO A 43 3.50 12.79 3.60
CA PRO A 43 2.74 12.27 4.74
C PRO A 43 3.37 11.01 5.34
N ALA A 44 4.09 10.19 4.57
CA ALA A 44 4.82 9.06 5.14
C ALA A 44 5.91 9.52 6.12
N LEU A 45 6.69 10.53 5.76
CA LEU A 45 7.74 11.08 6.62
C LEU A 45 7.15 11.77 7.86
N SER A 46 6.09 12.56 7.72
CA SER A 46 5.40 13.17 8.87
C SER A 46 4.78 12.12 9.80
N ALA A 47 4.22 11.05 9.26
CA ALA A 47 3.68 9.96 10.05
C ALA A 47 4.77 9.20 10.83
N ILE A 48 5.93 8.96 10.21
CA ILE A 48 7.11 8.40 10.90
C ILE A 48 7.54 9.30 12.07
N GLU A 49 7.58 10.62 11.87
CA GLU A 49 7.94 11.58 12.92
C GLU A 49 6.96 11.53 14.10
N GLU A 50 5.66 11.35 13.83
CA GLU A 50 4.64 11.10 14.86
C GLU A 50 4.66 9.67 15.44
N GLY A 51 5.62 8.85 15.01
CA GLY A 51 5.87 7.51 15.52
C GLY A 51 4.95 6.43 14.94
N PHE A 52 4.24 6.66 13.84
CA PHE A 52 3.51 5.58 13.16
C PHE A 52 4.48 4.58 12.51
N GLU A 53 4.02 3.34 12.32
CA GLU A 53 4.72 2.37 11.48
C GLU A 53 4.19 2.53 10.05
N VAL A 54 5.07 2.90 9.11
CA VAL A 54 4.63 3.26 7.76
C VAL A 54 5.12 2.23 6.74
N PHE A 55 4.19 1.73 5.94
CA PHE A 55 4.40 0.80 4.84
C PHE A 55 3.95 1.47 3.54
N VAL A 56 4.88 1.68 2.60
CA VAL A 56 4.55 2.29 1.30
C VAL A 56 4.41 1.21 0.24
N VAL A 57 3.28 1.22 -0.46
CA VAL A 57 2.98 0.29 -1.56
C VAL A 57 3.51 0.88 -2.86
N THR A 58 4.74 0.50 -3.17
CA THR A 58 5.57 1.09 -4.22
C THR A 58 5.05 0.86 -5.63
N ASP A 59 4.48 -0.32 -5.90
CA ASP A 59 3.88 -0.70 -7.19
C ASP A 59 2.45 -0.18 -7.37
N ALA A 60 1.86 0.38 -6.30
CA ALA A 60 0.61 1.13 -6.34
C ALA A 60 0.84 2.66 -6.22
N SER A 61 2.09 3.12 -6.32
CA SER A 61 2.46 4.54 -6.25
C SER A 61 3.18 4.99 -7.53
N GLY A 62 2.66 6.04 -8.17
CA GLY A 62 3.14 6.51 -9.46
C GLY A 62 3.89 7.85 -9.37
N THR A 63 4.89 8.04 -10.21
CA THR A 63 5.63 9.31 -10.38
C THR A 63 6.12 9.45 -11.82
N PHE A 64 6.81 10.55 -12.13
CA PHE A 64 7.21 10.94 -13.48
C PHE A 64 8.15 9.94 -14.15
N ASN A 65 9.17 9.43 -13.44
CA ASN A 65 10.18 8.55 -14.01
C ASN A 65 10.92 7.75 -12.92
N PRO A 66 11.78 6.79 -13.30
CA PRO A 66 12.57 6.02 -12.33
C PRO A 66 13.46 6.86 -11.41
N ILE A 67 14.01 7.99 -11.88
CA ILE A 67 14.88 8.84 -11.04
C ILE A 67 14.08 9.44 -9.89
N THR A 68 12.90 10.01 -10.16
CA THR A 68 12.04 10.56 -9.11
C THR A 68 11.51 9.48 -8.16
N ARG A 69 11.22 8.28 -8.70
CA ARG A 69 10.81 7.12 -7.90
C ARG A 69 11.91 6.67 -6.94
N ASP A 70 13.11 6.44 -7.47
CA ASP A 70 14.23 5.88 -6.71
C ASP A 70 14.73 6.87 -5.66
N ALA A 71 14.74 8.17 -5.96
CA ALA A 71 15.03 9.22 -4.98
C ALA A 71 14.00 9.27 -3.84
N ALA A 72 12.71 9.08 -4.13
CA ALA A 72 11.66 9.02 -3.11
C ALA A 72 11.81 7.76 -2.24
N TRP A 73 12.08 6.61 -2.87
CA TRP A 73 12.30 5.34 -2.16
C TRP A 73 13.48 5.43 -1.19
N ASP A 74 14.61 5.98 -1.66
CA ASP A 74 15.79 6.18 -0.83
C ASP A 74 15.48 7.07 0.38
N ARG A 75 14.86 8.24 0.16
CA ARG A 75 14.49 9.16 1.25
C ARG A 75 13.53 8.54 2.26
N MET A 76 12.49 7.84 1.80
CA MET A 76 11.53 7.18 2.68
C MET A 76 12.18 6.04 3.46
N SER A 77 12.97 5.19 2.81
CA SER A 77 13.67 4.07 3.45
C SER A 77 14.65 4.55 4.51
N GLN A 78 15.39 5.63 4.26
CA GLN A 78 16.32 6.23 5.23
C GLN A 78 15.61 6.74 6.50
N ALA A 79 14.34 7.15 6.38
CA ALA A 79 13.52 7.54 7.52
C ALA A 79 12.89 6.35 8.25
N GLY A 80 13.04 5.12 7.76
CA GLY A 80 12.46 3.91 8.37
C GLY A 80 11.09 3.50 7.82
N VAL A 81 10.65 4.07 6.69
CA VAL A 81 9.47 3.58 5.96
C VAL A 81 9.79 2.21 5.34
N GLN A 82 8.89 1.25 5.50
CA GLN A 82 9.01 -0.07 4.88
C GLN A 82 8.44 -0.06 3.46
N LEU A 83 9.28 -0.37 2.47
CA LEU A 83 8.86 -0.43 1.07
C LEU A 83 8.31 -1.82 0.74
N MET A 84 7.07 -1.88 0.27
CA MET A 84 6.38 -3.12 -0.09
C MET A 84 5.74 -3.04 -1.47
N SER A 85 5.29 -4.20 -1.96
CA SER A 85 4.37 -4.35 -3.09
C SER A 85 2.99 -4.77 -2.60
N TRP A 86 1.93 -4.54 -3.40
CA TRP A 86 0.56 -4.87 -2.98
C TRP A 86 0.39 -6.35 -2.64
N PHE A 87 1.06 -7.24 -3.39
CA PHE A 87 1.00 -8.68 -3.17
C PHE A 87 1.67 -9.07 -1.84
N GLY A 88 2.82 -8.46 -1.53
CA GLY A 88 3.50 -8.64 -0.25
C GLY A 88 2.63 -8.19 0.92
N VAL A 89 1.98 -7.02 0.80
CA VAL A 89 1.03 -6.51 1.80
C VAL A 89 -0.14 -7.47 2.02
N ALA A 90 -0.74 -7.99 0.94
CA ALA A 90 -1.85 -8.94 1.05
C ALA A 90 -1.42 -10.22 1.77
N CYS A 91 -0.25 -10.77 1.44
CA CYS A 91 0.30 -11.95 2.12
C CYS A 91 0.59 -11.68 3.60
N GLU A 92 1.20 -10.54 3.93
CA GLU A 92 1.56 -10.20 5.31
C GLU A 92 0.33 -9.90 6.18
N LEU A 93 -0.74 -9.36 5.60
CA LEU A 93 -2.02 -9.20 6.30
C LEU A 93 -2.72 -10.55 6.49
N HIS A 94 -2.72 -11.40 5.47
CA HIS A 94 -3.47 -12.66 5.50
C HIS A 94 -2.81 -13.73 6.39
N ARG A 95 -1.47 -13.75 6.45
CA ARG A 95 -0.60 -14.63 7.24
C ARG A 95 -0.67 -16.13 6.89
N ASP A 96 -1.85 -16.72 6.91
CA ASP A 96 -2.08 -18.14 6.71
C ASP A 96 -3.22 -18.34 5.71
N TRP A 97 -2.95 -19.08 4.63
CA TRP A 97 -3.93 -19.40 3.59
C TRP A 97 -5.23 -19.99 4.16
N ARG A 98 -5.15 -20.74 5.25
CA ARG A 98 -6.31 -21.42 5.85
C ARG A 98 -7.30 -20.47 6.51
N ASN A 99 -6.93 -19.20 6.69
CA ASN A 99 -7.84 -18.18 7.22
C ASN A 99 -9.00 -17.93 6.25
N ASP A 100 -8.72 -17.90 4.93
CA ASP A 100 -9.73 -17.88 3.87
C ASP A 100 -9.07 -18.17 2.51
N ILE A 101 -9.00 -19.47 2.14
CA ILE A 101 -8.34 -19.93 0.91
C ILE A 101 -9.02 -19.35 -0.33
N GLU A 102 -10.35 -19.40 -0.38
CA GLU A 102 -11.12 -18.94 -1.54
C GLU A 102 -11.07 -17.41 -1.68
N GLY A 103 -11.15 -16.68 -0.57
CA GLY A 103 -11.04 -15.22 -0.58
C GLY A 103 -9.69 -14.73 -1.07
N LEU A 104 -8.58 -15.27 -0.54
CA LEU A 104 -7.23 -14.88 -0.98
C LEU A 104 -6.95 -15.38 -2.41
N GLY A 105 -7.35 -16.61 -2.74
CA GLY A 105 -7.24 -17.16 -4.09
C GLY A 105 -7.98 -16.32 -5.12
N THR A 106 -9.19 -15.85 -4.79
CA THR A 106 -9.98 -14.96 -5.64
C THR A 106 -9.29 -13.61 -5.84
N LEU A 107 -8.74 -13.01 -4.77
CA LEU A 107 -7.98 -11.77 -4.86
C LEU A 107 -6.80 -11.93 -5.85
N PHE A 108 -6.01 -12.98 -5.70
CA PHE A 108 -4.86 -13.22 -6.58
C PHE A 108 -5.28 -13.53 -8.00
N SER A 109 -6.31 -14.35 -8.20
CA SER A 109 -6.87 -14.61 -9.53
C SER A 109 -7.32 -13.31 -10.22
N ASN A 110 -7.94 -12.39 -9.49
CA ASN A 110 -8.45 -11.13 -10.06
C ASN A 110 -7.33 -10.18 -10.53
N HIS A 111 -6.17 -10.21 -9.88
CA HIS A 111 -5.10 -9.22 -10.08
C HIS A 111 -3.78 -9.78 -10.61
N ILE A 112 -3.61 -11.11 -10.68
CA ILE A 112 -2.41 -11.78 -11.20
C ILE A 112 -2.85 -12.76 -12.29
N PRO A 113 -2.80 -12.37 -13.58
CA PRO A 113 -3.22 -13.23 -14.69
C PRO A 113 -2.54 -14.60 -14.69
N ASP A 114 -1.25 -14.65 -14.33
CA ASP A 114 -0.52 -15.92 -14.24
C ASP A 114 -1.10 -16.85 -13.16
N TYR A 115 -1.50 -16.31 -12.00
CA TYR A 115 -2.12 -17.07 -10.94
C TYR A 115 -3.50 -17.59 -11.35
N ARG A 116 -4.29 -16.77 -12.05
CA ARG A 116 -5.58 -17.19 -12.63
C ARG A 116 -5.41 -18.35 -13.62
N ASN A 117 -4.39 -18.31 -14.47
CA ASN A 117 -4.12 -19.36 -15.44
C ASN A 117 -3.80 -20.70 -14.75
N LEU A 118 -3.03 -20.65 -13.66
CA LEU A 118 -2.74 -21.83 -12.83
C LEU A 118 -4.00 -22.41 -12.20
N MET A 119 -4.83 -21.57 -11.55
CA MET A 119 -6.09 -22.01 -10.95
C MET A 119 -7.04 -22.63 -11.97
N THR A 120 -7.18 -22.01 -13.14
CA THR A 120 -8.02 -22.50 -14.23
C THR A 120 -7.60 -23.90 -14.67
N SER A 121 -6.30 -24.09 -14.91
CA SER A 121 -5.74 -25.38 -15.33
C SER A 121 -5.92 -26.46 -14.25
N PHE A 122 -5.65 -26.12 -12.98
CA PHE A 122 -5.81 -27.03 -11.85
C PHE A 122 -7.27 -27.47 -11.67
N ASN A 123 -8.21 -26.52 -11.67
CA ASN A 123 -9.63 -26.80 -11.46
C ASN A 123 -10.23 -27.68 -12.55
N LEU A 124 -9.82 -27.48 -13.81
CA LEU A 124 -10.26 -28.33 -14.93
C LEU A 124 -9.78 -29.78 -14.81
N LEU A 125 -8.61 -30.01 -14.20
CA LEU A 125 -8.07 -31.35 -13.98
C LEU A 125 -8.74 -32.07 -12.80
N GLN A 126 -9.16 -31.35 -11.76
CA GLN A 126 -9.82 -31.92 -10.58
C GLN A 126 -11.29 -32.28 -10.80
N GLN A 127 -11.92 -31.76 -11.87
CA GLN A 127 -13.31 -32.08 -12.23
C GLN A 127 -13.46 -33.41 -12.99
N LYS A 128 -12.36 -34.09 -13.32
CA LYS A 128 -12.34 -35.42 -13.92
C LYS A 128 -12.15 -36.49 -12.86
#